data_AF-A0A0C1EMY8-F1
#
_entry.id   AF-A0A0C1EMY8-F1
#
_cell.length_a   1.000
_cell.length_b   1.000
_cell.length_c   1.000
_cell.angle_alpha   90.00
_cell.angle_beta   90.00
_cell.angle_gamma   90.00
#
_symmetry.space_group_name_H-M   'P 1'
#
loop_
_entity.id
_entity.type
_entity.pdbx_description
1 polymer ?
#
loop_
_entity_poly.entity_id
_entity_poly.type
_entity_poly.pdbx_seq_one_letter_code
_entity_poly.pdbx_strand_id
1 'polypeptide(L)'
;MKQNPKPSTVRLTIDFPLDQHTYIKMLAAKEGVSLRQFVIEHLPSLDEGKKKHKDVEKDEFDELLKELLVEKADVLKRLSKK
;
A
#
# COMPACT_ATOMS: atom_id res chain seq x y z
N MET A 1 -44.44 -8.64 -1.12
CA MET A 1 -43.05 -8.67 -1.61
C MET A 1 -42.14 -8.32 -0.45
N LYS A 2 -41.36 -9.27 0.08
CA LYS A 2 -40.41 -9.01 1.17
C LYS A 2 -39.20 -8.28 0.58
N GLN A 3 -38.99 -7.02 0.98
CA GLN A 3 -37.79 -6.27 0.61
C GLN A 3 -36.64 -6.78 1.48
N ASN A 4 -35.60 -7.37 0.88
CA ASN A 4 -34.38 -7.70 1.61
C ASN A 4 -33.77 -6.40 2.16
N PRO A 5 -33.47 -6.30 3.47
CA PRO A 5 -32.83 -5.12 4.02
C PRO A 5 -31.46 -4.95 3.34
N LYS A 6 -31.23 -3.77 2.76
CA LYS A 6 -29.93 -3.45 2.15
C LYS A 6 -28.86 -3.53 3.24
N PRO A 7 -27.68 -4.11 2.95
CA PRO A 7 -26.60 -4.20 3.92
C PRO A 7 -26.22 -2.79 4.39
N SER A 8 -26.06 -2.62 5.71
CA SER A 8 -25.63 -1.35 6.29
C SER A 8 -24.23 -1.01 5.76
N THR A 9 -24.08 0.21 5.23
CA THR A 9 -22.82 0.69 4.67
C THR A 9 -22.36 1.88 5.50
N VAL A 10 -21.06 1.92 5.82
CA VAL A 10 -20.41 3.06 6.49
C VAL A 10 -19.54 3.79 5.48
N ARG A 11 -19.61 5.12 5.47
CA ARG A 11 -18.72 5.96 4.65
C ARG A 11 -17.56 6.43 5.52
N LEU A 12 -16.34 6.11 5.09
CA LEU A 12 -15.11 6.62 5.67
C LEU A 12 -14.52 7.68 4.75
N THR A 13 -13.97 8.74 5.34
CA THR A 13 -13.17 9.75 4.65
C THR A 13 -11.78 9.69 5.25
N ILE A 14 -10.76 9.55 4.40
CA ILE A 14 -9.37 9.43 4.81
C ILE A 14 -8.60 10.49 4.05
N ASP A 15 -7.96 11.39 4.80
CA ASP A 15 -7.14 12.44 4.22
C ASP A 15 -5.69 11.96 4.14
N PHE A 16 -5.10 12.13 2.96
CA PHE A 16 -3.70 11.80 2.70
C PHE A 16 -2.95 13.08 2.31
N PRO A 17 -1.67 13.22 2.70
CA PRO A 17 -0.75 14.17 2.07
C PRO A 17 -0.76 13.99 0.55
N LEU A 18 -0.61 15.10 -0.18
CA LEU A 18 -0.74 15.13 -1.64
C LEU A 18 0.15 14.10 -2.35
N ASP A 19 1.39 13.98 -1.90
CA ASP A 19 2.38 13.05 -2.48
C ASP A 19 1.97 11.59 -2.26
N GLN A 20 1.48 11.26 -1.06
CA GLN A 20 1.01 9.92 -0.73
C GLN A 20 -0.26 9.57 -1.52
N HIS A 21 -1.20 10.51 -1.63
CA HIS A 21 -2.40 10.31 -2.43
C HIS A 21 -2.07 10.04 -3.91
N THR A 22 -1.10 10.77 -4.46
CA THR A 22 -0.63 10.59 -5.83
C THR A 22 0.05 9.22 -5.99
N TYR A 23 0.90 8.84 -5.04
CA TYR A 23 1.56 7.55 -5.05
C TYR A 23 0.58 6.37 -5.01
N ILE A 24 -0.39 6.39 -4.09
CA ILE A 24 -1.42 5.34 -3.96
C ILE A 24 -2.25 5.25 -5.26
N LYS A 25 -2.60 6.38 -5.88
CA LYS A 25 -3.28 6.39 -7.18
C LYS A 25 -2.47 5.71 -8.28
N MET A 26 -1.17 5.95 -8.34
CA MET A 26 -0.30 5.30 -9.32
C MET A 26 -0.22 3.78 -9.09
N LEU A 27 -0.17 3.34 -7.83
CA LEU A 27 -0.19 1.91 -7.50
C LEU A 27 -1.49 1.25 -7.93
N ALA A 28 -2.64 1.84 -7.57
CA ALA A 28 -3.95 1.33 -7.98
C ALA A 28 -4.07 1.24 -9.52
N ALA A 29 -3.59 2.26 -10.25
CA ALA A 29 -3.58 2.27 -11.71
C ALA A 29 -2.67 1.19 -12.30
N LYS A 30 -1.50 0.96 -11.69
CA LYS A 30 -0.56 -0.10 -12.10
C LYS A 30 -1.18 -1.49 -11.96
N GLU A 31 -2.00 -1.71 -10.94
CA GLU A 31 -2.73 -2.96 -10.70
C GLU A 31 -4.05 -3.05 -11.49
N GLY A 32 -4.45 -1.99 -12.20
CA GLY A 32 -5.69 -1.97 -12.97
C GLY A 32 -6.96 -1.96 -12.12
N VAL A 33 -6.84 -1.55 -10.85
CA VAL A 33 -7.96 -1.51 -9.89
C VAL A 33 -8.35 -0.07 -9.54
N SER A 34 -9.58 0.12 -9.08
CA SER A 34 -10.02 1.43 -8.58
C SER A 34 -9.30 1.78 -7.27
N LEU A 35 -9.07 3.08 -7.04
CA LEU A 35 -8.45 3.57 -5.79
C LEU A 35 -9.18 3.08 -4.53
N ARG A 36 -10.52 3.04 -4.56
CA ARG A 36 -11.33 2.52 -3.45
C ARG A 36 -11.02 1.05 -3.18
N GLN A 37 -11.01 0.23 -4.24
CA GLN A 37 -10.74 -1.20 -4.11
C GLN A 37 -9.33 -1.43 -3.57
N PHE A 38 -8.35 -0.73 -4.15
CA PHE A 38 -6.97 -0.78 -3.71
C PHE A 38 -6.82 -0.46 -2.22
N VAL A 39 -7.45 0.62 -1.75
CA VAL A 39 -7.41 0.99 -0.32
C VAL A 39 -8.10 -0.07 0.55
N ILE A 40 -9.23 -0.64 0.12
CA ILE A 40 -9.92 -1.67 0.93
C ILE A 40 -9.08 -2.95 1.05
N GLU A 41 -8.43 -3.37 -0.03
CA GLU A 41 -7.60 -4.59 -0.06
C GLU A 41 -6.30 -4.43 0.74
N HIS A 42 -5.76 -3.21 0.80
CA HIS A 42 -4.50 -2.90 1.50
C HIS A 42 -4.70 -2.32 2.90
N LEU A 43 -5.95 -2.05 3.31
CA LEU A 43 -6.23 -1.75 4.70
C LEU A 43 -5.94 -3.02 5.51
N PRO A 44 -5.07 -2.96 6.53
CA PRO A 44 -4.83 -4.12 7.38
C PRO A 44 -6.18 -4.58 7.91
N SER A 45 -6.48 -5.86 7.71
CA SER A 45 -7.70 -6.43 8.24
C SER A 45 -7.69 -6.16 9.75
N LEU A 46 -8.80 -5.66 10.30
CA LEU A 46 -8.92 -5.35 11.73
C LEU A 46 -8.57 -6.56 12.62
N ASP A 47 -8.58 -7.78 12.06
CA ASP A 47 -8.17 -9.03 12.68
C ASP A 47 -6.65 -9.27 12.68
N GLU A 48 -5.88 -8.66 11.77
CA GLU A 48 -4.41 -8.77 11.70
C GLU A 48 -3.68 -7.88 12.71
N GLY A 49 -4.36 -6.90 13.32
CA GLY A 49 -3.81 -6.13 14.44
C GLY A 49 -3.40 -6.96 15.67
N LYS A 50 -3.78 -8.25 15.72
CA LYS A 50 -3.31 -9.23 16.73
C LYS A 50 -2.24 -10.19 16.22
N LYS A 51 -1.91 -10.18 14.93
CA LYS A 51 -0.84 -11.02 14.36
C LYS A 51 0.39 -10.17 14.10
N LYS A 52 1.15 -10.00 15.19
CA LYS A 52 2.61 -9.78 15.19
C LYS A 52 3.06 -8.71 14.20
N HIS A 53 3.19 -7.48 14.71
CA HIS A 53 4.46 -6.79 14.51
C HIS A 53 5.56 -7.78 14.94
N LYS A 54 6.09 -8.56 14.00
CA LYS A 54 7.46 -8.99 14.14
C LYS A 54 8.23 -7.69 14.02
N ASP A 55 8.81 -7.26 15.13
CA ASP A 55 9.93 -6.32 15.08
C ASP A 55 10.94 -6.95 14.11
N VAL A 56 10.94 -6.47 12.87
CA VAL A 56 12.01 -6.76 11.93
C VAL A 56 13.18 -6.01 12.52
N GLU A 57 14.09 -6.75 13.16
CA GLU A 57 15.30 -6.17 13.71
C GLU A 57 15.98 -5.37 12.60
N LYS A 58 16.48 -4.18 12.97
CA LYS A 58 17.02 -3.17 12.05
C LYS A 58 18.04 -3.73 11.06
N ASP A 59 18.71 -4.81 11.44
CA ASP A 59 19.70 -5.52 10.65
C ASP A 59 19.09 -6.27 9.45
N GLU A 60 17.93 -6.92 9.60
CA GLU A 60 17.24 -7.59 8.47
C GLU A 60 16.67 -6.57 7.46
N PHE A 61 16.22 -5.41 7.96
CA PHE A 61 15.76 -4.32 7.09
C PHE A 61 16.91 -3.72 6.28
N ASP A 62 18.07 -3.51 6.91
CA ASP A 62 19.26 -2.96 6.27
C ASP A 62 19.84 -3.92 5.21
N GLU A 63 19.75 -5.23 5.41
CA GLU A 63 20.13 -6.24 4.41
C GLU A 63 19.19 -6.21 3.19
N LEU A 64 17.87 -6.25 3.41
CA LEU A 64 16.88 -6.16 2.34
C LEU A 64 17.00 -4.85 1.55
N LEU A 65 17.29 -3.74 2.24
CA LEU A 65 17.51 -2.44 1.60
C LEU A 65 18.77 -2.46 0.73
N LYS A 66 19.86 -3.08 1.18
CA LYS A 66 21.09 -3.23 0.39
C LYS A 66 20.85 -4.08 -0.85
N GLU A 67 20.15 -5.20 -0.74
CA GLU A 67 19.82 -6.04 -1.89
C GLU A 67 18.99 -5.28 -2.92
N LEU A 68 17.97 -4.54 -2.46
CA LEU A 68 17.12 -3.74 -3.33
C LEU A 68 17.89 -2.61 -4.03
N LEU A 69 18.83 -1.97 -3.32
CA LEU A 69 19.69 -0.93 -3.88
C LEU A 69 20.67 -1.49 -4.93
N VAL A 70 21.19 -2.70 -4.74
CA VAL A 70 22.06 -3.38 -5.71
C VAL A 70 21.25 -3.76 -6.95
N GLU A 71 20.08 -4.37 -6.77
CA GLU A 71 19.23 -4.81 -7.88
C GLU A 71 18.74 -3.63 -8.73
N LYS A 72 18.49 -2.47 -8.11
CA LYS A 72 18.05 -1.25 -8.79
C LYS A 72 19.18 -0.26 -9.08
N ALA A 73 20.44 -0.60 -8.82
CA ALA A 73 21.59 0.30 -8.97
C ALA A 73 21.74 0.83 -10.41
N ASP A 74 21.50 -0.03 -11.40
CA ASP A 74 21.59 0.37 -12.81
C ASP A 74 20.44 1.28 -13.24
N VAL A 75 19.25 1.10 -12.65
CA VAL A 75 18.09 1.97 -12.88
C VAL A 75 18.34 3.33 -12.23
N LEU A 76 18.88 3.37 -11.01
CA LEU A 76 19.25 4.59 -10.29
C LEU A 76 20.36 5.36 -11.03
N LYS A 77 21.38 4.68 -11.55
CA LYS A 77 22.43 5.31 -12.38
C LYS A 77 21.90 5.91 -13.67
N ARG A 78 20.91 5.27 -14.31
CA ARG A 78 20.25 5.81 -15.51
C ARG A 78 19.39 7.03 -15.21
N LEU A 79 18.72 7.04 -14.05
CA LEU A 79 17.91 8.17 -13.59
C LEU A 79 18.78 9.38 -13.20
N SER A 80 19.95 9.16 -12.60
CA SER A 80 20.89 10.23 -12.22
C SER A 80 21.57 10.94 -13.39
N LYS A 81 21.54 10.36 -14.59
CA LYS A 81 22.19 10.93 -15.80
C LYS A 81 21.23 11.71 -16.70
N LYS A 82 20.01 11.95 -16.24
CA LYS A 82 18.96 12.69 -16.95
C LYS A 82 18.70 14.02 -16.25
#